data_AF-A0AAW6NL35-F1
#
_entry.id   AF-A0AAW6NL35-F1
#
_cell.length_a   1.000
_cell.length_b   1.000
_cell.length_c   1.000
_cell.angle_alpha   90.00
_cell.angle_beta   90.00
_cell.angle_gamma   90.00
#
_symmetry.space_group_name_H-M   'P 1'
#
loop_
_entity.id
_entity.type
_entity.pdbx_description
1 polymer ?
#
loop_
_entity_poly.entity_id
_entity_poly.type
_entity_poly.pdbx_seq_one_letter_code
_entity_poly.pdbx_strand_id
1 'polypeptide(L)'
;MIPGFNVIVENLDYLLWGRATAGEPGGVLLSLLMAAGAAALALPGGIVLACVAWRYPGVVRSALFAWAELIRGIPLIFVIFWMWYLLPLITGRDLPGATTVTLALAWFTAAAVMHSVLAGLRALPSGQNEAALSQGFSTQQTLWRVLLPQALRNILPSLVGIFISLLKDTSLAFIVNVPELTTVAGQVNNRVQIYPAAIFIFTGVIYYLLCCSLELLAKRRRVSRPAL
;
A
#
# COMPACT_ATOMS: atom_id res chain seq x y z
N MET A 1 1.50 38.40 -4.54
CA MET A 1 0.83 37.09 -4.34
C MET A 1 1.46 36.08 -5.26
N ILE A 2 1.73 34.86 -4.80
CA ILE A 2 2.21 33.78 -5.68
C ILE A 2 1.08 33.47 -6.69
N PRO A 3 1.34 33.46 -8.01
CA PRO A 3 0.33 33.12 -9.00
C PRO A 3 -0.33 31.77 -8.69
N GLY A 4 -1.67 31.70 -8.72
CA GLY A 4 -2.43 30.48 -8.41
C GLY A 4 -2.64 30.18 -6.92
N PHE A 5 -2.08 30.96 -6.00
CA PHE A 5 -2.28 30.74 -4.56
C PHE A 5 -3.76 30.88 -4.15
N ASN A 6 -4.47 31.87 -4.69
CA ASN A 6 -5.90 32.09 -4.40
C ASN A 6 -6.74 30.88 -4.83
N VAL A 7 -6.43 30.30 -6.01
CA VAL A 7 -7.11 29.09 -6.51
C VAL A 7 -6.95 27.92 -5.54
N ILE A 8 -5.76 27.76 -4.95
CA ILE A 8 -5.51 26.69 -3.97
C ILE A 8 -6.31 26.94 -2.71
N VAL A 9 -6.29 28.15 -2.16
CA VAL A 9 -7.00 28.51 -0.91
C VAL A 9 -8.51 28.33 -1.08
N GLU A 10 -9.07 28.78 -2.20
CA GLU A 10 -10.49 28.64 -2.51
C GLU A 10 -10.94 27.19 -2.70
N ASN A 11 -10.01 26.27 -3.00
CA ASN A 11 -10.29 24.85 -3.23
C ASN A 11 -9.72 23.94 -2.15
N LEU A 12 -9.19 24.50 -1.06
CA LEU A 12 -8.45 23.73 -0.08
C LEU A 12 -9.33 22.65 0.57
N ASP A 13 -10.56 22.99 0.93
CA ASP A 13 -11.50 22.03 1.52
C ASP A 13 -11.80 20.87 0.57
N TYR A 14 -11.95 21.15 -0.73
CA TYR A 14 -12.19 20.15 -1.75
C TYR A 14 -10.96 19.26 -1.97
N LEU A 15 -9.75 19.83 -1.95
CA LEU A 15 -8.50 19.09 -2.08
C LEU A 15 -8.21 18.19 -0.86
N LEU A 16 -8.61 18.62 0.35
CA LEU A 16 -8.38 17.87 1.58
C LEU A 16 -9.46 16.80 1.83
N TRP A 17 -10.73 17.17 1.66
CA TRP A 17 -11.87 16.37 2.11
C TRP A 17 -12.79 15.89 0.98
N GLY A 18 -12.63 16.43 -0.23
CA GLY A 18 -13.59 16.20 -1.32
C GLY A 18 -15.00 16.64 -0.93
N ARG A 19 -15.99 15.78 -1.18
CA ARG A 19 -17.40 16.00 -0.82
C ARG A 19 -17.77 15.19 0.44
N ALA A 20 -16.86 15.07 1.40
CA ALA A 20 -17.08 14.27 2.61
C ALA A 20 -18.35 14.66 3.39
N THR A 21 -18.69 15.96 3.42
CA THR A 21 -19.92 16.46 4.05
C THR A 21 -21.21 15.98 3.36
N ALA A 22 -21.12 15.54 2.10
CA ALA A 22 -22.21 14.94 1.34
C ALA A 22 -22.16 13.40 1.34
N GLY A 23 -21.26 12.78 2.11
CA GLY A 23 -21.11 11.32 2.20
C GLY A 23 -20.11 10.70 1.21
N GLU A 24 -19.49 11.50 0.35
CA GLU A 24 -18.51 11.04 -0.65
C GLU A 24 -17.12 11.63 -0.35
N PRO A 25 -16.31 10.96 0.51
CA PRO A 25 -14.98 11.45 0.82
C PRO A 25 -14.11 11.51 -0.45
N GLY A 26 -13.31 12.55 -0.56
CA GLY A 26 -12.36 12.71 -1.66
C GLY A 26 -11.03 13.32 -1.19
N GLY A 27 -10.20 13.69 -2.15
CA GLY A 27 -8.95 14.39 -1.87
C GLY A 27 -7.98 13.59 -1.01
N VAL A 28 -7.26 14.29 -0.13
CA VAL A 28 -6.31 13.69 0.83
C VAL A 28 -6.97 12.61 1.69
N LEU A 29 -8.18 12.86 2.19
CA LEU A 29 -8.89 11.90 3.03
C LEU A 29 -9.09 10.56 2.32
N LEU A 30 -9.59 10.60 1.07
CA LEU A 30 -9.82 9.36 0.33
C LEU A 30 -8.51 8.65 -0.02
N SER A 31 -7.45 9.38 -0.43
CA SER A 31 -6.13 8.79 -0.66
C SER A 31 -5.63 8.04 0.60
N LEU A 32 -5.78 8.63 1.79
CA LEU A 32 -5.37 8.00 3.04
C LEU A 32 -6.24 6.78 3.40
N LEU A 33 -7.56 6.85 3.21
CA LEU A 33 -8.47 5.72 3.44
C LEU A 33 -8.15 4.56 2.52
N MET A 34 -7.89 4.84 1.23
CA MET A 34 -7.52 3.81 0.25
C MET A 34 -6.18 3.17 0.59
N ALA A 35 -5.15 3.97 0.93
CA ALA A 35 -3.85 3.45 1.34
C ALA A 35 -3.94 2.62 2.62
N ALA A 36 -4.69 3.08 3.62
CA ALA A 36 -4.89 2.36 4.87
C ALA A 36 -5.66 1.05 4.66
N GLY A 37 -6.75 1.07 3.89
CA GLY A 37 -7.54 -0.11 3.54
C GLY A 37 -6.72 -1.13 2.76
N ALA A 38 -5.94 -0.67 1.78
CA ALA A 38 -5.07 -1.54 1.00
C ALA A 38 -3.96 -2.15 1.86
N ALA A 39 -3.34 -1.37 2.76
CA ALA A 39 -2.35 -1.87 3.70
C ALA A 39 -2.93 -2.89 4.68
N ALA A 40 -4.15 -2.65 5.19
CA ALA A 40 -4.84 -3.55 6.11
C ALA A 40 -5.14 -4.92 5.49
N LEU A 41 -5.31 -5.00 4.17
CA LEU A 41 -5.49 -6.25 3.43
C LEU A 41 -4.15 -6.87 2.98
N ALA A 42 -3.26 -6.04 2.42
CA ALA A 42 -2.00 -6.47 1.84
C ALA A 42 -1.03 -7.02 2.88
N LEU A 43 -0.97 -6.41 4.08
CA LEU A 43 -0.06 -6.84 5.13
C LEU A 43 -0.36 -8.27 5.62
N PRO A 44 -1.56 -8.61 6.13
CA PRO A 44 -1.87 -9.98 6.53
C PRO A 44 -1.82 -10.94 5.34
N GLY A 45 -2.33 -10.54 4.17
CA GLY A 45 -2.29 -11.38 2.96
C GLY A 45 -0.86 -11.76 2.56
N GLY A 46 0.03 -10.77 2.46
CA GLY A 46 1.44 -10.99 2.14
C GLY A 46 2.18 -11.80 3.20
N ILE A 47 1.90 -11.59 4.50
CA ILE A 47 2.47 -12.40 5.59
C ILE A 47 2.05 -13.87 5.46
N VAL A 48 0.77 -14.13 5.21
CA VAL A 48 0.25 -15.49 5.02
C VAL A 48 0.92 -16.16 3.82
N LEU A 49 0.97 -15.48 2.67
CA LEU A 49 1.62 -15.98 1.46
C LEU A 49 3.12 -16.29 1.70
N ALA A 50 3.82 -15.42 2.45
CA ALA A 50 5.22 -15.63 2.79
C ALA A 50 5.42 -16.84 3.71
N CYS A 51 4.54 -17.02 4.70
CA CYS A 51 4.55 -18.19 5.58
C CYS A 51 4.31 -19.49 4.82
N VAL A 52 3.36 -19.49 3.87
CA VAL A 52 3.09 -20.64 2.99
C VAL A 52 4.32 -20.93 2.12
N ALA A 53 4.92 -19.90 1.49
CA ALA A 53 6.12 -20.04 0.67
C ALA A 53 7.34 -20.52 1.47
N TRP A 54 7.45 -20.13 2.75
CA TRP A 54 8.50 -20.61 3.64
C TRP A 54 8.29 -22.08 4.03
N ARG A 55 7.05 -22.46 4.37
CA ARG A 55 6.69 -23.81 4.84
C ARG A 55 6.72 -24.87 3.75
N TYR A 56 6.27 -24.53 2.54
CA TYR A 56 6.10 -25.46 1.43
C TYR A 56 7.03 -25.12 0.25
N PRO A 57 8.31 -25.52 0.31
CA PRO A 57 9.23 -25.36 -0.82
C PRO A 57 8.79 -26.20 -2.02
N GLY A 58 9.40 -25.97 -3.18
CA GLY A 58 9.07 -26.66 -4.43
C GLY A 58 7.91 -25.99 -5.17
N VAL A 59 6.96 -26.79 -5.68
CA VAL A 59 5.90 -26.33 -6.61
C VAL A 59 5.05 -25.21 -6.01
N VAL A 60 4.62 -25.33 -4.75
CA VAL A 60 3.78 -24.32 -4.09
C VAL A 60 4.50 -22.97 -4.05
N ARG A 61 5.75 -22.96 -3.57
CA ARG A 61 6.57 -21.74 -3.56
C ARG A 61 6.79 -21.20 -4.96
N SER A 62 7.11 -22.04 -5.94
CA SER A 62 7.32 -21.58 -7.32
C SER A 62 6.05 -20.97 -7.91
N ALA A 63 4.87 -21.52 -7.63
CA ALA A 63 3.59 -20.96 -8.07
C ALA A 63 3.31 -19.59 -7.43
N LEU A 64 3.58 -19.44 -6.12
CA LEU A 64 3.46 -18.15 -5.43
C LEU A 64 4.42 -17.09 -5.98
N PHE A 65 5.66 -17.48 -6.30
CA PHE A 65 6.62 -16.59 -6.96
C PHE A 65 6.14 -16.24 -8.37
N ALA A 66 5.73 -17.21 -9.18
CA ALA A 66 5.24 -16.94 -10.54
C ALA A 66 4.06 -15.95 -10.53
N TRP A 67 3.11 -16.13 -9.61
CA TRP A 67 2.01 -15.20 -9.39
C TRP A 67 2.48 -13.79 -9.00
N ALA A 68 3.37 -13.69 -8.01
CA ALA A 68 3.85 -12.41 -7.51
C ALA A 68 4.70 -11.65 -8.53
N GLU A 69 5.57 -12.37 -9.25
CA GLU A 69 6.38 -11.82 -10.34
C GLU A 69 5.51 -11.38 -11.52
N LEU A 70 4.45 -12.14 -11.86
CA LEU A 70 3.50 -11.75 -12.90
C LEU A 70 2.82 -10.42 -12.55
N ILE A 71 2.22 -10.31 -11.36
CA ILE A 71 1.50 -9.11 -10.95
C ILE A 71 2.43 -7.90 -10.86
N ARG A 72 3.63 -8.08 -10.31
CA ARG A 72 4.61 -6.99 -10.16
C ARG A 72 5.34 -6.65 -11.47
N GLY A 73 5.37 -7.58 -12.42
CA GLY A 73 5.89 -7.36 -13.77
C GLY A 73 4.94 -6.55 -14.65
N ILE A 74 3.67 -6.44 -14.27
CA ILE A 74 2.66 -5.65 -14.97
C ILE A 74 2.53 -4.27 -14.29
N PRO A 75 2.44 -3.17 -15.04
CA PRO A 75 2.20 -1.86 -14.45
C PRO A 75 0.91 -1.84 -13.62
N LEU A 76 0.97 -1.30 -12.40
CA LEU A 76 -0.15 -1.25 -11.46
C LEU A 76 -1.41 -0.58 -12.04
N ILE A 77 -1.25 0.38 -12.96
CA ILE A 77 -2.38 1.00 -13.66
C ILE A 77 -3.23 -0.03 -14.43
N PHE A 78 -2.61 -1.06 -15.03
CA PHE A 78 -3.35 -2.14 -15.70
C PHE A 78 -4.01 -3.08 -14.70
N VAL A 79 -3.38 -3.33 -13.55
CA VAL A 79 -4.00 -4.12 -12.47
C VAL A 79 -5.27 -3.42 -11.97
N ILE A 80 -5.22 -2.10 -11.80
CA ILE A 80 -6.41 -1.29 -11.46
C ILE A 80 -7.48 -1.43 -12.54
N PHE A 81 -7.08 -1.27 -13.81
CA PHE A 81 -8.01 -1.38 -14.95
C PHE A 81 -8.66 -2.77 -15.02
N TRP A 82 -7.90 -3.85 -14.86
CA TRP A 82 -8.46 -5.20 -14.86
C TRP A 82 -9.39 -5.43 -13.69
N MET A 83 -9.02 -5.00 -12.48
CA MET A 83 -9.87 -5.14 -11.30
C MET A 83 -11.17 -4.34 -11.44
N TRP A 84 -11.15 -3.21 -12.16
CA TRP A 84 -12.33 -2.43 -12.49
C TRP A 84 -13.39 -3.22 -13.26
N TYR A 85 -12.99 -4.05 -14.22
CA TYR A 85 -13.93 -4.87 -15.00
C TYR A 85 -14.13 -6.29 -14.43
N LEU A 86 -13.10 -6.86 -13.83
CA LEU A 86 -13.12 -8.25 -13.35
C LEU A 86 -13.91 -8.39 -12.05
N LEU A 87 -13.81 -7.42 -11.12
CA LEU A 87 -14.54 -7.53 -9.86
C LEU A 87 -16.06 -7.55 -10.07
N PRO A 88 -16.68 -6.62 -10.83
CA PRO A 88 -18.12 -6.70 -11.11
C PRO A 88 -18.53 -8.01 -11.78
N LEU A 89 -17.70 -8.56 -12.66
CA LEU A 89 -17.96 -9.85 -13.31
C LEU A 89 -18.00 -11.01 -12.29
N ILE A 90 -17.11 -11.01 -11.30
CA ILE A 90 -17.03 -12.04 -10.25
C ILE A 90 -18.11 -11.85 -9.19
N THR A 91 -18.38 -10.60 -8.77
CA THR A 91 -19.34 -10.30 -7.70
C THR A 91 -20.78 -10.22 -8.18
N GLY A 92 -21.01 -10.12 -9.49
CA GLY A 92 -22.32 -9.91 -10.10
C GLY A 92 -22.91 -8.51 -9.86
N ARG A 93 -22.11 -7.55 -9.35
CA ARG A 93 -22.55 -6.18 -9.07
C ARG A 93 -21.40 -5.19 -9.14
N ASP A 94 -21.72 -3.97 -9.55
CA ASP A 94 -20.76 -2.86 -9.49
C ASP A 94 -20.33 -2.58 -8.06
N LEU A 95 -19.03 -2.37 -7.90
CA LEU A 95 -18.43 -1.97 -6.63
C LEU A 95 -18.11 -0.47 -6.67
N PRO A 96 -18.14 0.22 -5.52
CA PRO A 96 -17.67 1.60 -5.45
C PRO A 96 -16.22 1.70 -5.97
N GLY A 97 -15.94 2.70 -6.80
CA GLY A 97 -14.64 2.81 -7.46
C GLY A 97 -13.46 2.84 -6.46
N ALA A 98 -13.63 3.53 -5.33
CA ALA A 98 -12.63 3.53 -4.25
C ALA A 98 -12.35 2.12 -3.72
N THR A 99 -13.38 1.30 -3.52
CA THR A 99 -13.24 -0.10 -3.07
C THR A 99 -12.51 -0.93 -4.11
N THR A 100 -12.89 -0.81 -5.38
CA THR A 100 -12.24 -1.53 -6.49
C THR A 100 -10.74 -1.22 -6.55
N VAL A 101 -10.38 0.06 -6.50
CA VAL A 101 -8.97 0.47 -6.52
C VAL A 101 -8.25 0.02 -5.25
N THR A 102 -8.85 0.13 -4.07
CA THR A 102 -8.27 -0.39 -2.82
C THR A 102 -7.96 -1.88 -2.90
N LEU A 103 -8.85 -2.69 -3.50
CA LEU A 103 -8.62 -4.13 -3.70
C LEU A 103 -7.49 -4.40 -4.70
N ALA A 104 -7.41 -3.63 -5.79
CA ALA A 104 -6.31 -3.72 -6.75
C ALA A 104 -4.96 -3.38 -6.11
N LEU A 105 -4.90 -2.28 -5.37
CA LEU A 105 -3.72 -1.85 -4.61
C LEU A 105 -3.32 -2.90 -3.56
N ALA A 106 -4.29 -3.48 -2.84
CA ALA A 106 -4.05 -4.52 -1.85
C ALA A 106 -3.43 -5.77 -2.49
N TRP A 107 -4.00 -6.22 -3.62
CA TRP A 107 -3.52 -7.38 -4.37
C TRP A 107 -2.09 -7.21 -4.85
N PHE A 108 -1.80 -6.07 -5.48
CA PHE A 108 -0.44 -5.74 -5.94
C PHE A 108 0.55 -5.61 -4.78
N THR A 109 0.16 -4.93 -3.71
CA THR A 109 1.02 -4.70 -2.55
C THR A 109 1.28 -5.98 -1.75
N ALA A 110 0.32 -6.91 -1.70
CA ALA A 110 0.46 -8.19 -1.02
C ALA A 110 1.63 -9.01 -1.59
N ALA A 111 1.87 -8.94 -2.90
CA ALA A 111 3.03 -9.55 -3.54
C ALA A 111 4.35 -8.96 -3.00
N ALA A 112 4.47 -7.63 -2.92
CA ALA A 112 5.66 -6.98 -2.39
C ALA A 112 5.89 -7.31 -0.89
N VAL A 113 4.82 -7.33 -0.10
CA VAL A 113 4.87 -7.75 1.32
C VAL A 113 5.32 -9.21 1.43
N MET A 114 4.79 -10.11 0.59
CA MET A 114 5.19 -11.52 0.57
C MET A 114 6.70 -11.68 0.39
N HIS A 115 7.29 -11.02 -0.60
CA HIS A 115 8.73 -11.09 -0.84
C HIS A 115 9.53 -10.53 0.32
N SER A 116 9.12 -9.39 0.88
CA SER A 116 9.79 -8.76 2.01
C SER A 116 9.78 -9.66 3.25
N VAL A 117 8.63 -10.22 3.61
CA VAL A 117 8.48 -11.14 4.77
C VAL A 117 9.28 -12.41 4.56
N LEU A 118 9.23 -13.00 3.36
CA LEU A 118 9.98 -14.21 3.05
C LEU A 118 11.50 -13.98 3.08
N ALA A 119 11.96 -12.83 2.57
CA ALA A 119 13.36 -12.43 2.68
C ALA A 119 13.78 -12.25 4.14
N GLY A 120 12.92 -11.64 4.97
CA GLY A 120 13.11 -11.51 6.41
C GLY A 120 13.25 -12.85 7.13
N LEU A 121 12.38 -13.81 6.81
CA LEU A 121 12.43 -15.16 7.36
C LEU A 121 13.72 -15.90 6.98
N ARG A 122 14.21 -15.70 5.75
CA ARG A 122 15.46 -16.32 5.24
C ARG A 122 16.73 -15.65 5.76
N ALA A 123 16.64 -14.39 6.20
CA ALA A 123 17.77 -13.65 6.76
C ALA A 123 18.07 -14.03 8.22
N LEU A 124 17.18 -14.77 8.89
CA LEU A 124 17.41 -15.23 10.26
C LEU A 124 18.50 -16.32 10.30
N PRO A 125 19.36 -16.36 11.34
CA PRO A 125 20.33 -17.44 11.52
C PRO A 125 19.65 -18.80 11.59
N SER A 126 20.19 -19.81 10.90
CA SER A 126 19.61 -21.17 10.88
C SER A 126 19.46 -21.78 12.28
N GLY A 127 20.38 -21.44 13.19
CA GLY A 127 20.35 -21.88 14.59
C GLY A 127 19.08 -21.51 15.34
N GLN A 128 18.36 -20.44 14.97
CA GLN A 128 17.06 -20.11 15.58
C GLN A 128 16.00 -21.18 15.31
N ASN A 129 15.96 -21.70 14.08
CA ASN A 129 15.06 -22.77 13.70
C ASN A 129 15.46 -24.09 14.36
N GLU A 130 16.75 -24.43 14.35
CA GLU A 130 17.29 -25.65 14.96
C GLU A 130 17.08 -25.68 16.48
N ALA A 131 17.34 -24.57 17.18
CA ALA A 131 17.11 -24.45 18.61
C ALA A 131 15.62 -24.61 18.97
N ALA A 132 14.73 -23.96 18.22
CA ALA A 132 13.29 -24.08 18.45
C ALA A 132 12.79 -25.52 18.28
N LEU A 133 13.23 -26.21 17.23
CA LEU A 133 12.89 -27.62 17.01
C LEU A 133 13.47 -28.53 18.11
N SER A 134 14.69 -28.25 18.56
CA SER A 134 15.36 -29.01 19.64
C SER A 134 14.65 -28.86 20.99
N GLN A 135 13.97 -27.73 21.21
CA GLN A 135 13.12 -27.48 22.38
C GLN A 135 11.72 -28.10 22.27
N GLY A 136 11.46 -28.89 21.22
CA GLY A 136 10.20 -29.61 21.04
C GLY A 136 9.08 -28.82 20.35
N PHE A 137 9.37 -27.63 19.80
CA PHE A 137 8.37 -26.93 18.99
C PHE A 137 8.11 -27.66 17.67
N SER A 138 6.84 -27.73 17.25
CA SER A 138 6.50 -28.12 15.89
C SER A 138 6.92 -27.05 14.88
N THR A 139 7.11 -27.38 13.61
CA THR A 139 7.49 -26.37 12.60
C THR A 139 6.53 -25.19 12.53
N GLN A 140 5.23 -25.43 12.76
CA GLN A 140 4.23 -24.36 12.81
C GLN A 140 4.44 -23.45 14.03
N GLN A 141 4.72 -24.04 15.20
CA GLN A 141 5.04 -23.27 16.40
C GLN A 141 6.35 -22.50 16.22
N THR A 142 7.39 -23.12 15.66
CA THR A 142 8.66 -22.46 15.33
C THR A 142 8.44 -21.25 14.42
N LEU A 143 7.65 -21.41 13.34
CA LEU A 143 7.35 -20.30 12.44
C LEU A 143 6.61 -19.17 13.15
N TRP A 144 5.47 -19.44 13.79
CA TRP A 144 4.61 -18.39 14.33
C TRP A 144 5.11 -17.76 15.63
N ARG A 145 5.77 -18.54 16.49
CA ARG A 145 6.18 -18.10 17.84
C ARG A 145 7.62 -17.61 17.89
N VAL A 146 8.49 -18.10 16.99
CA VAL A 146 9.93 -17.80 17.04
C VAL A 146 10.34 -16.97 15.83
N LEU A 147 10.19 -17.51 14.61
CA LEU A 147 10.77 -16.91 13.42
C LEU A 147 10.01 -15.68 12.93
N LEU A 148 8.69 -15.77 12.78
CA LEU A 148 7.89 -14.71 12.19
C LEU A 148 7.94 -13.40 13.01
N PRO A 149 7.81 -13.39 14.36
CA PRO A 149 7.93 -12.16 15.13
C PRO A 149 9.29 -11.49 15.00
N GLN A 150 10.37 -12.27 14.87
CA GLN A 150 11.73 -11.75 14.66
C GLN A 150 11.90 -11.20 13.25
N ALA A 151 11.49 -11.96 12.23
CA ALA A 151 11.54 -11.54 10.84
C ALA A 151 10.77 -10.24 10.61
N LEU A 152 9.56 -10.12 11.13
CA LEU A 152 8.72 -8.91 10.99
C LEU A 152 9.37 -7.66 11.64
N ARG A 153 10.10 -7.82 12.74
CA ARG A 153 10.87 -6.72 13.34
C ARG A 153 12.01 -6.29 12.42
N ASN A 154 12.75 -7.27 11.86
CA ASN A 154 13.89 -7.01 10.99
C ASN A 154 13.49 -6.34 9.67
N ILE A 155 12.32 -6.70 9.12
CA ILE A 155 11.85 -6.16 7.83
C ILE A 155 10.95 -4.94 7.96
N LEU A 156 10.71 -4.44 9.18
CA LEU A 156 9.99 -3.18 9.39
C LEU A 156 10.53 -2.04 8.52
N PRO A 157 11.86 -1.88 8.22
CA PRO A 157 12.38 -0.89 7.26
C PRO A 157 11.74 -1.01 5.88
N SER A 158 11.72 -2.23 5.36
CA SER A 158 11.19 -2.54 4.05
C SER A 158 9.67 -2.30 3.99
N LEU A 159 8.92 -2.70 5.01
CA LEU A 159 7.46 -2.49 5.06
C LEU A 159 7.06 -1.02 4.99
N VAL A 160 7.82 -0.14 5.66
CA VAL A 160 7.56 1.31 5.61
C VAL A 160 7.76 1.85 4.20
N GLY A 161 8.82 1.43 3.51
CA GLY A 161 9.02 1.81 2.10
C GLY A 161 7.91 1.32 1.18
N ILE A 162 7.40 0.11 1.41
CA ILE A 162 6.25 -0.44 0.69
C ILE A 162 4.99 0.42 0.94
N PHE A 163 4.70 0.80 2.19
CA PHE A 163 3.52 1.61 2.50
C PHE A 163 3.63 3.07 2.03
N ILE A 164 4.84 3.65 2.00
CA ILE A 164 5.09 4.95 1.37
C ILE A 164 4.82 4.88 -0.13
N SER A 165 5.22 3.78 -0.78
CA SER A 165 4.95 3.56 -2.20
C SER A 165 3.46 3.38 -2.45
N LEU A 166 2.78 2.56 -1.63
CA LEU A 166 1.34 2.37 -1.68
C LEU A 166 0.57 3.70 -1.56
N LEU A 167 0.99 4.61 -0.68
CA LEU A 167 0.38 5.93 -0.56
C LEU A 167 0.49 6.73 -1.87
N LYS A 168 1.65 6.70 -2.53
CA LYS A 168 1.84 7.32 -3.85
C LYS A 168 1.02 6.64 -4.93
N ASP A 169 0.94 5.30 -4.89
CA ASP A 169 0.19 4.50 -5.85
C ASP A 169 -1.32 4.79 -5.84
N THR A 170 -1.87 5.35 -4.74
CA THR A 170 -3.25 5.82 -4.73
C THR A 170 -3.55 6.86 -5.81
N SER A 171 -2.55 7.66 -6.23
CA SER A 171 -2.70 8.62 -7.34
C SER A 171 -3.09 7.98 -8.67
N LEU A 172 -2.80 6.69 -8.86
CA LEU A 172 -3.16 5.95 -10.08
C LEU A 172 -4.68 5.74 -10.19
N ALA A 173 -5.44 5.92 -9.11
CA ALA A 173 -6.90 5.85 -9.13
C ALA A 173 -7.53 6.92 -10.05
N PHE A 174 -6.77 7.98 -10.38
CA PHE A 174 -7.14 8.99 -11.36
C PHE A 174 -7.59 8.42 -12.70
N ILE A 175 -6.98 7.31 -13.16
CA ILE A 175 -7.32 6.73 -14.47
C ILE A 175 -8.77 6.25 -14.56
N VAL A 176 -9.38 5.92 -13.42
CA VAL A 176 -10.78 5.49 -13.30
C VAL A 176 -11.66 6.55 -12.61
N ASN A 177 -11.20 7.80 -12.53
CA ASN A 177 -11.92 8.95 -11.96
C ASN A 177 -12.38 8.77 -10.50
N VAL A 178 -11.67 7.96 -9.70
CA VAL A 178 -11.92 7.90 -8.26
C VAL A 178 -11.41 9.21 -7.63
N PRO A 179 -12.22 9.95 -6.84
CA PRO A 179 -11.93 11.33 -6.46
C PRO A 179 -10.90 11.44 -5.32
N GLU A 180 -9.75 10.77 -5.45
CA GLU A 180 -8.59 10.94 -4.58
C GLU A 180 -7.83 12.24 -4.92
N LEU A 181 -6.79 12.58 -4.15
CA LEU A 181 -6.06 13.84 -4.23
C LEU A 181 -5.65 14.26 -5.66
N THR A 182 -5.04 13.37 -6.43
CA THR A 182 -4.58 13.71 -7.80
C THR A 182 -5.78 14.00 -8.72
N THR A 183 -6.86 13.28 -8.53
CA THR A 183 -8.09 13.40 -9.30
C THR A 183 -8.84 14.68 -9.00
N VAL A 184 -9.00 15.04 -7.73
CA VAL A 184 -9.64 16.31 -7.36
C VAL A 184 -8.80 17.50 -7.80
N ALA A 185 -7.46 17.38 -7.75
CA ALA A 185 -6.56 18.40 -8.30
C ALA A 185 -6.75 18.58 -9.81
N GLY A 186 -6.87 17.47 -10.56
CA GLY A 186 -7.21 17.48 -11.98
C GLY A 186 -8.58 18.13 -12.26
N GLN A 187 -9.59 17.86 -11.43
CA GLN A 187 -10.92 18.46 -11.55
C GLN A 187 -10.89 19.97 -11.30
N VAL A 188 -10.14 20.44 -10.29
CA VAL A 188 -9.93 21.88 -10.05
C VAL A 188 -9.22 22.52 -11.23
N ASN A 189 -8.17 21.89 -11.75
CA ASN A 189 -7.44 22.37 -12.92
C ASN A 189 -8.35 22.49 -14.15
N ASN A 190 -9.20 21.49 -14.39
CA ASN A 190 -10.12 21.49 -15.53
C ASN A 190 -11.24 22.53 -15.39
N ARG A 191 -11.65 22.87 -14.16
CA ARG A 191 -12.67 23.90 -13.90
C ARG A 191 -12.12 25.32 -14.02
N VAL A 192 -10.92 25.55 -13.48
CA VAL A 192 -10.31 26.90 -13.44
C VAL A 192 -9.54 27.21 -14.71
N GLN A 193 -8.91 26.20 -15.32
CA GLN A 193 -8.12 26.25 -16.56
C GLN A 193 -6.98 27.28 -16.56
N ILE A 194 -6.59 27.76 -15.38
CA ILE A 194 -5.53 28.74 -15.16
C ILE A 194 -4.65 28.23 -14.01
N TYR A 195 -3.33 28.30 -14.18
CA TYR A 195 -2.30 27.85 -13.21
C TYR A 195 -2.17 26.34 -12.94
N PRO A 196 -2.08 25.46 -13.96
CA PRO A 196 -1.86 24.01 -13.77
C PRO A 196 -0.63 23.71 -12.92
N ALA A 197 0.48 24.43 -13.16
CA ALA A 197 1.72 24.24 -12.42
C ALA A 197 1.54 24.46 -10.91
N ALA A 198 0.81 25.50 -10.49
CA ALA A 198 0.59 25.78 -9.07
C ALA A 198 -0.21 24.66 -8.39
N ILE A 199 -1.27 24.17 -9.05
CA ILE A 199 -2.14 23.10 -8.54
C ILE A 199 -1.37 21.78 -8.37
N PHE A 200 -0.60 21.37 -9.38
CA PHE A 200 0.14 20.11 -9.33
C PHE A 200 1.40 20.18 -8.47
N ILE A 201 2.07 21.34 -8.37
CA ILE A 201 3.15 21.54 -7.38
C ILE A 201 2.58 21.42 -5.97
N PHE A 202 1.46 22.07 -5.68
CA PHE A 202 0.80 21.95 -4.37
C PHE A 202 0.41 20.50 -4.05
N THR A 203 -0.18 19.80 -5.01
CA THR A 203 -0.52 18.37 -4.90
C THR A 203 0.71 17.53 -4.60
N GLY A 204 1.82 17.75 -5.31
CA GLY A 204 3.10 17.08 -5.07
C GLY A 204 3.68 17.39 -3.69
N VAL A 205 3.57 18.63 -3.21
CA VAL A 205 3.97 19.02 -1.86
C VAL A 205 3.13 18.29 -0.80
N ILE A 206 1.83 18.14 -1.00
CA ILE A 206 0.99 17.36 -0.09
C ILE A 206 1.45 15.89 -0.05
N TYR A 207 1.62 15.23 -1.20
CA TYR A 207 2.13 13.85 -1.21
C TYR A 207 3.49 13.73 -0.52
N TYR A 208 4.40 14.69 -0.76
CA TYR A 208 5.69 14.75 -0.10
C TYR A 208 5.56 14.86 1.42
N LEU A 209 4.71 15.77 1.92
CA LEU A 209 4.49 15.95 3.36
C LEU A 209 3.87 14.71 4.01
N LEU A 210 2.92 14.05 3.35
CA LEU A 210 2.32 12.81 3.85
C LEU A 210 3.35 11.68 3.91
N CYS A 211 4.12 11.49 2.84
CA CYS A 211 5.19 10.48 2.79
C CYS A 211 6.28 10.75 3.82
N CYS A 212 6.70 12.01 3.97
CA CYS A 212 7.71 12.42 4.95
C CYS A 212 7.22 12.20 6.38
N SER A 213 5.95 12.50 6.65
CA SER A 213 5.32 12.26 7.95
C SER A 213 5.29 10.77 8.30
N LEU A 214 4.95 9.90 7.34
CA LEU A 214 4.99 8.44 7.51
C LEU A 214 6.41 7.93 7.80
N GLU A 215 7.40 8.42 7.06
CA GLU A 215 8.82 8.09 7.24
C GLU A 215 9.35 8.53 8.62
N LEU A 216 9.03 9.76 9.05
CA LEU A 216 9.44 10.30 10.35
C LEU A 216 8.79 9.53 11.50
N LEU A 217 7.50 9.21 11.39
CA LEU A 217 6.79 8.41 12.39
C LEU A 217 7.40 7.01 12.51
N ALA A 218 7.76 6.40 11.39
CA ALA A 218 8.45 5.11 11.36
C ALA A 218 9.84 5.19 12.02
N LYS A 219 10.65 6.20 11.70
CA LYS A 219 11.99 6.40 12.30
C LYS A 219 11.90 6.57 13.81
N ARG A 220 10.98 7.40 14.31
CA ARG A 220 10.76 7.59 15.76
C ARG A 220 10.46 6.27 16.46
N ARG A 221 9.59 5.43 15.88
CA ARG A 221 9.25 4.12 16.45
C ARG A 221 10.40 3.11 16.43
N ARG A 222 11.31 3.18 15.44
CA ARG A 222 12.52 2.34 15.39
C ARG A 222 13.51 2.69 16.49
N VAL A 223 13.77 4.00 16.66
CA VAL A 223 14.74 4.47 17.66
C VAL A 223 14.32 4.06 19.08
N SER A 224 13.02 4.02 19.36
CA SER A 224 12.50 3.54 20.65
C SER A 224 12.54 2.02 20.84
N ARG A 225 12.85 1.22 19.81
CA ARG A 225 12.91 -0.24 19.85
C ARG A 225 14.10 -0.75 19.03
N PRO A 226 15.35 -0.56 19.50
CA PRO A 226 16.50 -1.15 18.83
C PRO A 226 16.30 -2.66 18.71
N ALA A 227 16.58 -3.21 17.53
CA ALA A 227 16.62 -4.65 17.32
C ALA A 227 17.75 -5.20 18.19
N LEU A 228 17.38 -5.93 19.24
CA LEU A 228 18.28 -6.68 20.11
C LEU A 228 18.94 -7.82 19.34
#